data_AF-A0A662UQT7-F1
#
_entry.id   AF-A0A662UQT7-F1
#
_cell.length_a   1.000
_cell.length_b   1.000
_cell.length_c   1.000
_cell.angle_alpha   90.00
_cell.angle_beta   90.00
_cell.angle_gamma   90.00
#
_symmetry.space_group_name_H-M   'P 1'
#
loop_
_entity.id
_entity.type
_entity.pdbx_description
1 polymer ?
#
loop_
_entity_poly.entity_id
_entity_poly.type
_entity_poly.pdbx_seq_one_letter_code
_entity_poly.pdbx_strand_id
1 'polypeptide(L)'
;MKKPICNQNLPEWVRGWLAGVIDEEGTITVRKKRRKNSGNINYVPILIVNNTNLKFIERIKEICGCGSFNNTYMRSFIYKKVRLGFSSIYLE
;
A
#
# COMPACT_ATOMS: atom_id res chain seq x y z
N MET A 1 1.57 14.28 14.52
CA MET A 1 1.85 12.83 14.45
C MET A 1 3.21 12.66 13.79
N LYS A 2 4.16 11.98 14.45
CA LYS A 2 5.43 11.59 13.82
C LYS A 2 5.10 10.60 12.69
N LYS A 3 5.67 10.78 11.49
CA LYS A 3 5.53 9.80 10.41
C LYS A 3 6.12 8.48 10.87
N PRO A 4 5.48 7.32 10.60
CA PRO A 4 6.12 6.03 10.85
C PRO A 4 7.40 5.97 10.01
N ILE A 5 8.54 5.76 10.67
CA ILE A 5 9.83 5.69 9.99
C ILE A 5 9.93 4.29 9.40
N CYS A 6 9.91 4.19 8.07
CA CYS A 6 10.18 2.94 7.38
C CYS A 6 11.61 2.47 7.66
N ASN A 7 11.82 1.15 7.63
CA ASN A 7 13.14 0.55 7.78
C ASN A 7 14.06 1.04 6.67
N GLN A 8 15.07 1.84 7.03
CA GLN A 8 16.00 2.44 6.09
C GLN A 8 17.21 1.54 5.78
N ASN A 9 17.42 0.48 6.57
CA ASN A 9 18.60 -0.38 6.52
C ASN A 9 18.24 -1.78 6.04
N LEU A 10 17.79 -1.87 4.78
CA LEU A 10 17.55 -3.14 4.12
C LEU A 10 18.80 -3.63 3.38
N PRO A 11 19.09 -4.95 3.41
CA PRO A 11 20.10 -5.56 2.54
C PRO A 11 19.79 -5.29 1.06
N GLU A 12 20.82 -5.20 0.23
CA GLU A 12 20.66 -4.78 -1.17
C GLU A 12 19.72 -5.68 -1.98
N TRP A 13 19.83 -7.00 -1.80
CA TRP A 13 18.95 -7.95 -2.47
C TRP A 13 17.47 -7.75 -2.09
N VAL A 14 17.18 -7.33 -0.85
CA VAL A 14 15.82 -7.05 -0.39
C VAL A 14 15.28 -5.79 -1.05
N ARG A 15 16.13 -4.77 -1.24
CA ARG A 15 15.76 -3.54 -1.96
C ARG A 15 15.45 -3.84 -3.42
N GLY A 16 16.30 -4.62 -4.09
CA GLY A 16 16.07 -5.05 -5.47
C GLY A 16 14.79 -5.88 -5.61
N TRP A 17 14.55 -6.81 -4.67
CA TRP A 17 13.31 -7.58 -4.62
C TRP A 17 12.07 -6.69 -4.42
N LEU A 18 12.10 -5.77 -3.46
CA LEU A 18 11.00 -4.82 -3.24
C LEU A 18 10.75 -3.91 -4.44
N ALA A 19 11.80 -3.47 -5.14
CA ALA A 19 11.67 -2.67 -6.34
C ALA A 19 10.92 -3.43 -7.44
N GLY A 20 11.24 -4.72 -7.65
CA GLY A 20 10.51 -5.58 -8.59
C GLY A 20 9.05 -5.77 -8.19
N VAL A 21 8.77 -5.98 -6.89
CA VAL A 21 7.39 -6.06 -6.38
C VAL A 21 6.61 -4.77 -6.62
N ILE A 22 7.24 -3.61 -6.41
CA ILE A 22 6.59 -2.31 -6.64
C ILE A 22 6.34 -2.08 -8.14
N ASP A 23 7.22 -2.54 -9.01
CA ASP A 23 7.07 -2.39 -10.46
C ASP A 23 5.91 -3.24 -11.00
N GLU A 24 5.74 -4.46 -10.49
CA GLU A 24 4.69 -5.39 -10.93
C GLU A 24 3.33 -5.12 -10.26
N GLU A 25 3.31 -4.93 -8.94
CA GLU A 25 2.06 -4.88 -8.14
C GLU A 25 1.82 -3.53 -7.45
N GLY A 26 2.78 -2.62 -7.55
CA GLY A 26 2.72 -1.34 -6.89
C GLY A 26 1.88 -0.31 -7.63
N THR A 27 1.40 0.67 -6.89
CA THR A 27 0.79 1.89 -7.41
C THR A 27 1.35 3.06 -6.64
N ILE A 28 2.15 3.90 -7.32
CA ILE A 28 2.62 5.18 -6.79
C ILE A 28 1.64 6.26 -7.24
N THR A 29 1.01 6.94 -6.28
CA THR A 29 -0.02 7.94 -6.57
C THR A 29 0.01 9.09 -5.58
N VAL A 30 -0.77 10.14 -5.86
CA VAL A 30 -0.95 11.29 -4.97
C VAL A 30 -2.44 11.46 -4.66
N ARG A 31 -2.79 11.37 -3.39
CA ARG A 31 -4.16 11.61 -2.91
C ARG A 31 -4.35 13.07 -2.56
N LYS A 32 -5.28 13.73 -3.26
CA LYS A 32 -5.78 15.06 -2.89
C LYS A 32 -6.76 14.94 -1.72
N LYS A 33 -6.45 15.58 -0.58
CA LYS A 33 -7.27 15.62 0.64
C LYS A 33 -7.66 17.05 0.96
N ARG A 34 -8.95 17.38 0.82
CA ARG A 34 -9.50 18.68 1.23
C ARG A 34 -9.88 18.62 2.71
N ARG A 35 -9.35 19.53 3.54
CA ARG A 35 -9.76 19.66 4.95
C ARG A 35 -11.10 20.40 5.01
N LYS A 36 -12.12 19.75 5.60
CA LYS A 36 -13.49 20.30 5.70
C LYS A 36 -13.54 21.67 6.39
N ASN A 37 -12.70 21.91 7.40
CA ASN A 37 -12.83 23.09 8.27
C ASN A 37 -11.99 24.30 7.85
N SER A 38 -10.92 24.12 7.06
CA SER A 38 -10.02 25.22 6.67
C SER A 38 -9.99 25.50 5.17
N GLY A 39 -10.69 24.71 4.36
CA GLY A 39 -10.63 24.81 2.89
C GLY A 39 -9.30 24.33 2.28
N ASN A 40 -8.26 24.15 3.09
CA ASN A 40 -6.92 23.76 2.64
C ASN A 40 -6.93 22.43 1.89
N ILE A 41 -6.17 22.40 0.80
CA ILE A 41 -5.93 21.22 -0.02
C ILE A 41 -4.55 20.69 0.33
N ASN A 42 -4.50 19.43 0.78
CA ASN A 42 -3.26 18.72 1.02
C ASN A 42 -3.10 17.64 -0.05
N TYR A 43 -1.91 17.51 -0.60
CA TYR A 43 -1.54 16.41 -1.49
C TYR A 43 -0.67 15.44 -0.69
N VAL A 44 -1.05 14.17 -0.67
CA VAL A 44 -0.36 13.13 0.11
C VAL A 44 0.13 12.06 -0.86
N PRO A 45 1.44 11.83 -0.99
CA PRO A 45 1.95 10.71 -1.77
C PRO A 45 1.56 9.40 -1.08
N ILE A 46 1.23 8.40 -1.88
CA ILE A 46 0.85 7.07 -1.40
C ILE A 46 1.49 6.05 -2.33
N LEU A 47 2.19 5.08 -1.75
CA LEU A 47 2.52 3.83 -2.42
C LEU A 47 1.58 2.74 -1.90
N ILE A 48 0.91 2.06 -2.84
CA ILE A 48 -0.01 0.96 -2.58
C ILE A 48 0.56 -0.30 -3.21
N VAL A 49 0.62 -1.41 -2.47
CA VAL A 49 0.87 -2.74 -3.06
C VAL A 49 -0.35 -3.60 -2.78
N ASN A 50 -0.92 -4.21 -3.83
CA ASN A 50 -2.16 -4.98 -3.75
C ASN A 50 -1.96 -6.41 -4.24
N ASN A 51 -2.28 -7.39 -3.40
CA ASN A 51 -2.21 -8.81 -3.78
C ASN A 51 -3.38 -9.60 -3.15
N THR A 52 -3.76 -10.71 -3.77
CA THR A 52 -4.73 -11.67 -3.22
C THR A 52 -4.13 -12.54 -2.11
N ASN A 53 -2.80 -12.68 -2.07
CA ASN A 53 -2.07 -13.40 -1.05
C ASN A 53 -1.75 -12.49 0.15
N LEU A 54 -2.54 -12.62 1.22
CA LEU A 54 -2.34 -11.85 2.45
C LEU A 54 -0.94 -12.06 3.06
N LYS A 55 -0.40 -13.29 3.07
CA LYS A 55 0.92 -13.57 3.67
C LYS A 55 2.04 -12.82 2.95
N PHE A 56 1.92 -12.68 1.63
CA PHE A 56 2.87 -11.91 0.83
C PHE A 56 2.84 -10.44 1.21
N ILE A 57 1.64 -9.88 1.33
CA ILE A 57 1.43 -8.50 1.78
C ILE A 57 1.95 -8.34 3.21
N GLU A 58 1.66 -9.27 4.12
CA GLU A 58 2.21 -9.26 5.49
C GLU A 58 3.73 -9.19 5.52
N ARG A 59 4.37 -10.00 4.67
CA ARG A 59 5.82 -10.02 4.55
C ARG A 59 6.41 -8.68 4.09
N ILE A 60 5.77 -8.00 3.14
CA ILE A 60 6.22 -6.67 2.68
C ILE A 60 6.17 -5.66 3.83
N LYS A 61 5.11 -5.67 4.65
CA LYS A 61 5.01 -4.76 5.80
C LYS A 61 6.10 -5.03 6.83
N GLU A 62 6.37 -6.31 7.14
CA GLU A 62 7.44 -6.69 8.06
C GLU A 62 8.79 -6.14 7.59
N ILE A 63 9.10 -6.33 6.30
CA ILE A 63 10.34 -5.83 5.71
C ILE A 63 10.41 -4.30 5.80
N CYS A 64 9.35 -3.61 5.36
CA CYS A 64 9.30 -2.15 5.34
C CYS A 64 9.23 -1.52 6.74
N GLY A 65 8.77 -2.24 7.76
CA GLY A 65 8.62 -1.75 9.14
C GLY A 65 7.62 -0.61 9.31
N CYS A 66 6.82 -0.30 8.29
CA CYS A 66 5.90 0.82 8.25
C CYS A 66 4.69 0.50 7.36
N GLY A 67 3.73 1.44 7.32
CA GLY A 67 2.52 1.33 6.51
C GLY A 67 1.34 0.71 7.24
N SER A 68 0.17 0.79 6.60
CA SER A 68 -1.09 0.26 7.14
C SER A 68 -1.71 -0.76 6.20
N PHE A 69 -2.31 -1.81 6.77
CA PHE A 69 -3.08 -2.78 6.00
C PHE A 69 -4.50 -2.28 5.83
N ASN A 70 -5.06 -2.51 4.65
CA ASN A 70 -6.49 -2.50 4.47
C ASN A 70 -6.91 -3.77 3.74
N ASN A 71 -7.87 -4.50 4.30
CA ASN A 71 -8.41 -5.68 3.66
C ASN A 71 -9.64 -5.24 2.87
N THR A 72 -9.48 -5.12 1.55
CA THR A 72 -10.56 -4.65 0.67
C THR A 72 -11.13 -5.85 -0.06
N TYR A 73 -12.38 -6.21 0.24
CA TYR A 73 -13.10 -7.19 -0.57
C TYR A 73 -13.64 -6.49 -1.81
N MET A 74 -13.04 -6.71 -2.98
CA MET A 74 -13.68 -6.29 -4.23
C MET A 74 -14.76 -7.31 -4.60
N ARG A 75 -15.99 -6.82 -4.81
CA ARG A 75 -16.98 -7.56 -5.60
C ARG A 75 -16.53 -7.51 -7.06
N SER A 76 -16.23 -8.66 -7.65
CA SER A 76 -16.01 -8.74 -9.10
C SER A 76 -17.25 -8.21 -9.82
N PHE A 77 -17.09 -7.16 -10.62
CA PHE A 77 -18.17 -6.64 -11.47
C PHE A 77 -18.53 -7.60 -12.61
N ILE A 78 -17.61 -8.49 -13.00
CA ILE A 78 -17.75 -9.40 -14.14
C ILE A 78 -18.42 -10.71 -13.73
N TYR A 79 -18.11 -11.22 -12.52
CA TYR A 79 -18.73 -12.41 -11.98
C TYR A 79 -19.47 -12.05 -10.70
N LYS A 80 -20.79 -11.83 -10.79
CA LYS A 80 -21.71 -11.48 -9.68
C LYS A 80 -21.64 -12.39 -8.43
N LYS A 81 -20.79 -13.43 -8.41
CA LYS A 81 -20.63 -14.43 -7.35
C LYS A 81 -19.18 -14.68 -6.88
N VAL A 82 -18.17 -13.90 -7.32
CA VAL A 82 -16.78 -14.08 -6.84
C VAL A 82 -16.33 -12.86 -6.02
N ARG A 83 -16.11 -13.06 -4.72
CA ARG A 83 -15.41 -12.11 -3.85
C ARG A 83 -13.91 -12.38 -3.98
N LEU A 84 -13.18 -11.47 -4.62
CA LEU A 84 -11.72 -11.49 -4.57
C LEU A 84 -11.31 -10.56 -3.43
N GLY A 85 -10.75 -11.14 -2.37
CA GLY A 85 -10.13 -10.37 -1.29
C GLY A 85 -8.78 -9.86 -1.78
N PHE A 86 -8.55 -8.56 -1.70
CA PHE A 86 -7.25 -7.96 -1.94
C PHE A 86 -6.77 -7.33 -0.64
N SER A 87 -5.54 -7.64 -0.27
CA SER A 87 -4.86 -7.01 0.85
C SER A 87 -3.96 -5.92 0.30
N SER A 88 -4.08 -4.71 0.87
CA SER A 88 -3.32 -3.54 0.46
C SER A 88 -2.40 -3.09 1.58
N ILE A 89 -1.15 -2.73 1.28
CA ILE A 89 -0.34 -1.88 2.18
C ILE A 89 -0.29 -0.47 1.63
N TYR A 90 -0.55 0.51 2.50
CA TYR A 90 -0.35 1.93 2.23
C TYR A 90 0.89 2.41 2.96
N LEU A 91 1.88 2.88 2.20
CA LEU A 91 3.08 3.55 2.72
C LEU A 91 2.88 5.07 2.52
N GLU A 92 2.82 5.84 3.61
CA GLU A 92 2.62 7.32 3.67
C GLU A 92 3.82 8.03 4.33
#